data_AF-A0A7C4AYT6-F1
#
_entry.id   AF-A0A7C4AYT6-F1
#
_cell.length_a   1.000
_cell.length_b   1.000
_cell.length_c   1.000
_cell.angle_alpha   90.00
_cell.angle_beta   90.00
_cell.angle_gamma   90.00
#
_symmetry.space_group_name_H-M   'P 1'
#
loop_
_entity.id
_entity.type
_entity.pdbx_description
1 polymer ?
#
loop_
_entity_poly.entity_id
_entity_poly.type
_entity_poly.pdbx_seq_one_letter_code
_entity_poly.pdbx_strand_id
1 'polypeptide(L)'
;MPVENIIGNLRGAGRLLVIIGGRKVPREAYEASDYNVAVTNQPHSEIAALAIFLDRFFKGRELYMQHEKPRVFVVPSPRGKVICRNPFYKEEGKDG
;
A
#
# COMPACT_ATOMS: atom_id res chain seq x y z
N MET A 1 4.94 14.76 12.32
CA MET A 1 6.36 14.34 12.27
C MET A 1 6.68 13.80 10.87
N PRO A 2 7.82 14.12 10.25
CA PRO A 2 8.21 13.57 8.94
C PRO A 2 8.29 12.04 8.96
N VAL A 3 7.85 11.39 7.88
CA VAL A 3 7.82 9.92 7.76
C VAL A 3 9.20 9.28 7.96
N GLU A 4 10.26 9.92 7.48
CA GLU A 4 11.64 9.46 7.59
C GLU A 4 12.08 9.22 9.03
N ASN A 5 11.57 10.02 9.97
CA ASN A 5 11.97 9.97 11.36
C ASN A 5 11.36 8.79 12.12
N ILE A 6 10.24 8.23 11.63
CA ILE A 6 9.46 7.24 12.38
C ILE A 6 9.29 5.90 11.66
N ILE A 7 9.50 5.86 10.34
CA ILE A 7 9.23 4.66 9.53
C ILE A 7 10.00 3.42 10.01
N GLY A 8 11.19 3.60 10.59
CA GLY A 8 11.96 2.51 11.23
C GLY A 8 11.20 1.85 12.37
N ASN A 9 10.62 2.65 13.28
CA ASN A 9 9.86 2.19 14.43
C ASN A 9 8.55 1.53 14.00
N LEU A 10 7.86 2.13 13.02
CA LEU A 10 6.58 1.59 12.53
C LEU A 10 6.72 0.19 11.94
N ARG A 11 7.85 -0.14 11.29
CA ARG A 11 8.08 -1.50 10.77
C ARG A 11 8.20 -2.56 11.87
N GLY A 12 8.59 -2.18 13.09
CA GLY A 12 8.64 -3.06 14.26
C GLY A 12 7.31 -3.16 15.00
N ALA A 13 6.34 -2.29 14.70
CA ALA A 13 5.01 -2.33 15.29
C ALA A 13 4.21 -3.46 14.64
N GLY A 14 4.07 -4.60 15.32
CA GLY A 14 3.52 -5.83 14.73
C GLY A 14 2.16 -5.66 14.02
N ARG A 15 1.28 -4.77 14.50
CA ARG A 15 0.03 -4.40 13.83
C ARG A 15 -0.02 -2.89 13.65
N LEU A 16 -0.38 -2.45 12.45
CA LEU A 16 -0.46 -1.03 12.09
C LEU A 16 -1.82 -0.73 11.46
N LEU A 17 -2.49 0.31 11.96
CA LEU A 17 -3.66 0.92 11.33
C LEU A 17 -3.24 2.29 10.79
N VAL A 18 -3.35 2.48 9.47
CA VAL A 18 -3.04 3.75 8.83
C VAL A 18 -4.34 4.48 8.52
N ILE A 19 -4.56 5.63 9.15
CA ILE A 19 -5.69 6.50 8.88
C ILE A 19 -5.24 7.53 7.84
N ILE A 20 -5.89 7.54 6.68
CA ILE A 20 -5.73 8.60 5.68
C ILE A 20 -7.03 9.41 5.58
N GLY A 21 -6.87 10.71 5.50
CA GLY A 21 -7.96 11.65 5.44
C GLY A 21 -8.43 11.97 4.03
N GLY A 22 -9.73 12.21 3.86
CA GLY A 22 -10.26 12.97 2.74
C GLY A 22 -10.26 14.48 3.04
N ARG A 23 -11.25 15.21 2.50
CA ARG A 23 -11.35 16.67 2.59
C ARG A 23 -11.27 17.25 4.03
N LYS A 24 -11.68 16.49 5.05
CA LYS A 24 -11.57 16.91 6.46
C LYS A 24 -11.44 15.69 7.36
N VAL A 25 -10.36 15.63 8.15
CA VAL A 25 -10.15 14.60 9.18
C VAL A 25 -10.67 15.13 10.51
N PRO A 26 -11.49 14.37 11.26
CA PRO A 26 -11.94 14.74 12.59
C PRO A 26 -10.76 14.92 13.55
N ARG A 27 -10.89 15.83 14.53
CA ARG A 27 -9.83 16.10 15.50
C ARG A 27 -9.50 14.86 16.34
N GLU A 28 -10.52 14.10 16.67
CA GLU A 28 -10.47 12.90 17.50
C GLU A 28 -9.53 11.84 16.90
N ALA A 29 -9.42 11.78 15.56
CA ALA A 29 -8.49 10.86 14.89
C ALA A 29 -7.03 11.24 15.15
N TYR A 30 -6.71 12.54 15.18
CA TYR A 30 -5.36 13.01 15.51
C TYR A 30 -5.02 12.71 16.97
N GLU A 31 -5.99 12.85 17.88
CA GLU A 31 -5.81 12.64 19.32
C GLU A 31 -5.72 11.15 19.68
N ALA A 32 -6.50 10.30 19.01
CA ALA A 32 -6.51 8.86 19.26
C ALA A 32 -5.32 8.11 18.64
N SER A 33 -4.62 8.72 17.68
CA SER A 33 -3.48 8.09 17.01
C SER A 33 -2.20 8.13 17.87
N ASP A 34 -1.44 7.02 17.89
CA ASP A 34 -0.12 6.99 18.51
C ASP A 34 0.88 7.92 17.78
N TYR A 35 0.69 8.10 16.47
CA TYR A 35 1.56 8.92 15.62
C TYR A 35 0.79 9.71 14.57
N ASN A 36 1.10 11.01 14.51
CA ASN A 36 0.69 11.90 13.42
C ASN A 36 1.87 12.12 12.46
N VAL A 37 1.80 11.46 11.30
CA VAL A 37 2.90 11.37 10.34
C VAL A 37 2.61 12.21 9.09
N ALA A 38 3.58 13.01 8.68
CA ALA A 38 3.54 13.80 7.45
C ALA A 38 4.46 13.15 6.41
N VAL A 39 3.90 12.80 5.25
CA VAL A 39 4.67 12.27 4.10
C VAL A 39 5.39 13.40 3.37
N THR A 40 4.73 14.55 3.26
CA THR A 40 5.35 15.82 2.88
C THR A 40 4.70 16.93 3.71
N ASN A 41 5.31 18.12 3.74
CA ASN A 41 4.73 19.30 4.37
C ASN A 41 3.85 20.12 3.42
N GLN A 42 3.63 19.65 2.19
CA GLN A 42 2.81 20.33 1.18
C GLN A 42 1.44 19.66 1.10
N PRO A 43 0.36 20.41 0.81
CA PRO A 43 -0.94 19.81 0.55
C PRO A 43 -0.91 18.99 -0.74
N HIS A 44 -1.29 17.71 -0.68
CA HIS A 44 -1.39 16.82 -1.83
C HIS A 44 -2.43 15.73 -1.59
N SER A 45 -2.55 14.79 -2.55
CA SER A 45 -3.49 13.68 -2.45
C SER A 45 -3.12 12.70 -1.33
N GLU A 46 -4.15 12.28 -0.61
CA GLU A 46 -4.17 11.17 0.34
C GLU A 46 -3.71 9.85 -0.28
N ILE A 47 -4.01 9.62 -1.57
CA ILE A 47 -3.57 8.43 -2.30
C ILE A 47 -2.06 8.48 -2.54
N ALA A 48 -1.54 9.65 -2.92
CA ALA A 48 -0.10 9.85 -3.05
C ALA A 48 0.62 9.71 -1.70
N ALA A 49 0.01 10.23 -0.62
CA ALA A 49 0.52 10.06 0.74
C ALA A 49 0.63 8.57 1.12
N LEU A 50 -0.45 7.82 0.91
CA LEU A 50 -0.48 6.40 1.22
C LEU A 50 0.54 5.62 0.37
N ALA A 51 0.60 5.88 -0.95
CA ALA A 51 1.53 5.19 -1.84
C ALA A 51 2.99 5.40 -1.42
N ILE A 52 3.40 6.64 -1.15
CA ILE A 52 4.76 6.94 -0.69
C ILE A 52 5.00 6.35 0.70
N PHE A 53 4.02 6.45 1.61
CA PHE A 53 4.15 5.85 2.94
C PHE A 53 4.41 4.34 2.85
N LEU A 54 3.63 3.62 2.03
CA LEU A 54 3.77 2.17 1.84
C LEU A 54 5.08 1.81 1.14
N ASP A 55 5.50 2.56 0.12
CA ASP A 55 6.81 2.40 -0.54
C ASP A 55 7.96 2.52 0.48
N ARG A 56 7.92 3.57 1.32
CA ARG A 56 8.91 3.73 2.39
C ARG A 56 8.79 2.64 3.44
N PHE A 57 7.59 2.20 3.80
CA PHE A 57 7.35 1.15 4.80
C PHE A 57 7.92 -0.20 4.33
N PHE A 58 7.58 -0.62 3.11
CA PHE A 58 7.95 -1.92 2.55
C PHE A 58 9.30 -1.93 1.83
N LYS A 59 9.89 -0.74 1.61
CA LYS A 59 11.15 -0.51 0.89
C LYS A 59 11.07 -0.95 -0.58
N GLY A 60 9.97 -0.63 -1.24
CA GLY A 60 9.70 -0.96 -2.65
C GLY A 60 9.46 -2.45 -2.94
N ARG A 61 9.47 -3.33 -1.92
CA ARG A 61 9.24 -4.78 -2.09
C ARG A 61 7.81 -5.10 -2.50
N GLU A 62 6.86 -4.25 -2.12
CA GLU A 62 5.45 -4.34 -2.45
C GLU A 62 5.18 -4.24 -3.96
N LEU A 63 6.04 -3.52 -4.70
CA LEU A 63 5.94 -3.41 -6.16
C LEU A 63 6.19 -4.72 -6.90
N TYR A 64 6.85 -5.68 -6.24
CA TYR A 64 7.17 -7.00 -6.77
C TYR A 64 6.35 -8.12 -6.14
N MET A 65 5.41 -7.78 -5.26
CA MET A 65 4.53 -8.78 -4.66
C MET A 65 3.64 -9.41 -5.72
N GLN A 66 3.59 -10.74 -5.71
CA GLN A 66 2.71 -11.54 -6.54
C GLN A 66 1.65 -12.18 -5.67
N HIS A 67 0.41 -12.18 -6.14
CA HIS A 67 -0.61 -13.05 -5.57
C HIS A 67 -0.22 -14.51 -5.84
N GLU A 68 -0.46 -15.42 -4.91
CA GLU A 68 0.01 -16.82 -5.01
C GLU A 68 -0.55 -17.56 -6.24
N LYS A 69 -1.81 -17.28 -6.62
CA LYS A 69 -2.50 -17.94 -7.74
C LYS A 69 -3.31 -16.91 -8.54
N PRO A 70 -2.66 -15.96 -9.22
CA PRO A 70 -3.37 -14.92 -9.93
C PRO A 70 -4.02 -15.53 -11.18
N ARG A 71 -5.28 -15.21 -11.47
CA ARG A 71 -5.93 -15.60 -12.73
C ARG A 71 -5.20 -15.02 -13.95
N VAL A 72 -4.75 -13.79 -13.81
CA VAL A 72 -4.07 -12.98 -14.83
C VAL A 72 -2.93 -12.22 -14.17
N PHE A 73 -1.79 -12.12 -14.85
CA PHE A 73 -0.67 -11.28 -14.42
C PHE A 73 -0.03 -10.57 -15.61
N VAL A 74 0.61 -9.43 -15.33
CA VAL A 74 1.30 -8.61 -16.33
C VAL A 74 2.79 -8.91 -16.27
N VAL A 75 3.42 -9.11 -17.42
CA VAL A 75 4.88 -9.27 -17.53
C VAL A 75 5.47 -7.93 -17.97
N PRO A 76 6.38 -7.32 -17.19
CA PRO A 76 7.10 -6.13 -17.61
C PRO A 76 7.78 -6.33 -18.96
N SER A 77 7.49 -5.44 -19.91
CA SER A 77 8.04 -5.49 -21.27
C SER A 77 8.57 -4.11 -21.65
N PRO A 78 9.74 -4.01 -22.30
CA PRO A 78 10.28 -2.72 -22.74
C PRO A 78 9.36 -1.99 -23.71
N ARG A 79 8.54 -2.73 -24.48
CA ARG A 79 7.52 -2.19 -25.38
C ARG A 79 6.30 -3.09 -25.42
N GLY A 80 5.12 -2.46 -25.46
CA GLY A 80 3.84 -3.16 -25.52
C GLY A 80 3.34 -3.67 -24.17
N LYS A 81 2.22 -4.40 -24.20
CA LYS A 81 1.55 -4.95 -23.00
C LYS A 81 1.51 -6.46 -23.11
N VAL A 82 2.25 -7.15 -22.23
CA VAL A 82 2.23 -8.61 -22.15
C VAL A 82 1.38 -9.02 -20.96
N ILE A 83 0.31 -9.77 -21.23
CA ILE A 83 -0.61 -10.29 -20.22
C ILE A 83 -0.63 -11.81 -20.33
N CYS A 84 -0.36 -12.49 -19.22
CA CYS A 84 -0.41 -13.95 -19.14
C CYS A 84 -1.59 -14.40 -18.28
N ARG A 85 -2.17 -15.56 -18.63
CA ARG A 85 -3.19 -16.24 -17.83
C ARG A 85 -2.53 -17.43 -17.13
N ASN A 86 -2.89 -17.66 -15.87
CA ASN A 86 -2.39 -18.82 -15.15
C ASN A 86 -3.13 -20.09 -15.62
N PRO A 87 -2.45 -21.06 -16.25
CA PRO A 87 -3.10 -22.27 -16.77
C PRO A 87 -3.62 -23.20 -15.66
N PHE A 88 -3.15 -23.02 -14.43
CA PHE A 88 -3.56 -23.81 -13.27
C PHE A 88 -4.60 -23.10 -12.39
N TYR A 89 -5.10 -21.92 -12.81
CA TYR A 89 -6.15 -21.23 -12.06
C TYR A 89 -7.45 -22.03 -12.12
N LYS A 90 -7.97 -22.42 -10.95
CA LYS A 90 -9.31 -22.98 -10.78
C LYS A 90 -10.19 -21.92 -10.09
N GLU A 91 -11.41 -21.71 -10.58
CA GLU A 91 -12.40 -20.93 -9.83
C GLU A 91 -12.74 -21.74 -8.57
N GLU A 92 -12.35 -21.26 -7.38
CA GLU A 92 -12.83 -21.85 -6.12
C GLU A 92 -14.35 -21.57 -6.04
N GLY A 93 -15.17 -22.63 -6.09
CA GLY A 93 -16.62 -22.54 -5.81
C GLY A 93 -17.61 -22.75 -6.96
N LYS A 94 -17.28 -23.52 -8.01
CA LYS A 94 -18.28 -24.06 -8.96
C LYS A 94 -18.15 -25.57 -9.14
N ASP A 95 -18.11 -26.30 -8.03
CA ASP A 95 -18.61 -27.67 -8.01
C ASP A 95 -20.04 -27.57 -7.46
N GLY A 96 -21.01 -27.62 -8.38
CA GLY A 96 -22.41 -27.87 -8.10
C GLY A 96 -22.74 -29.31 -8.44
#